data_AF-A0A514CN44-F1
#
_entry.id   AF-A0A514CN44-F1
#
_cell.length_a   1.000
_cell.length_b   1.000
_cell.length_c   1.000
_cell.angle_alpha   90.00
_cell.angle_beta   90.00
_cell.angle_gamma   90.00
#
_symmetry.space_group_name_H-M   'P 1'
#
loop_
_entity.id
_entity.type
_entity.pdbx_description
1 polymer ?
#
loop_
_entity_poly.entity_id
_entity_poly.type
_entity_poly.pdbx_seq_one_letter_code
_entity_poly.pdbx_strand_id
1 'polypeptide(L)' 'MAQYKTTSLNNVISLPPHVEEVRSFFIQQSVPVSEAEVFYFYYQSTGWHKENGMPLGNWKEAALDWLYNLEN' A
#
# COMPACT_ATOMS: atom_id res chain seq x y z
N MET A 1 25.86 17.30 15.03
CA MET A 1 25.48 16.11 14.22
C MET A 1 23.98 15.91 14.42
N ALA A 2 23.24 15.50 13.39
CA ALA A 2 21.77 15.50 13.26
C ALA A 2 21.19 16.80 12.65
N GLN A 3 21.12 16.81 11.32
CA GLN A 3 20.47 17.82 10.51
C GLN A 3 19.10 17.29 10.02
N TYR A 4 18.06 18.09 10.31
CA TYR A 4 16.69 18.21 9.75
C TYR A 4 15.91 16.97 9.26
N LYS A 5 14.72 16.74 9.84
CA LYS A 5 13.58 16.11 9.16
C LYS A 5 12.74 17.21 8.52
N THR A 6 13.07 17.60 7.30
CA THR A 6 12.18 18.38 6.43
C THR A 6 11.71 17.47 5.31
N THR A 7 10.69 16.65 5.56
CA THR A 7 10.06 15.88 4.48
C THR A 7 8.96 16.74 3.86
N SER A 8 9.39 17.48 2.84
CA SER A 8 8.64 18.32 1.93
C SER A 8 7.43 17.57 1.35
N LEU A 9 6.24 18.20 1.42
CA LEU A 9 4.96 17.78 0.84
C LEU A 9 4.98 17.92 -0.69
N ASN A 10 5.87 17.19 -1.36
CA ASN A 10 5.95 17.20 -2.82
C ASN A 10 5.22 15.98 -3.35
N ASN A 11 3.96 16.14 -3.76
CA ASN A 11 3.22 15.29 -4.69
C ASN A 11 3.85 13.90 -4.86
N VAL A 12 3.78 13.09 -3.79
CA VAL A 12 4.58 11.87 -3.71
C VAL A 12 4.00 10.91 -4.74
N ILE A 13 4.75 10.72 -5.83
CA ILE A 13 4.67 9.49 -6.61
C ILE A 13 5.04 8.43 -5.58
N SER A 14 4.01 7.87 -4.94
CA SER A 14 4.15 6.92 -3.85
C SER A 14 4.74 5.69 -4.48
N LEU A 15 6.06 5.58 -4.37
CA LEU A 15 6.78 4.41 -4.83
C LEU A 15 6.10 3.19 -4.22
N PRO A 16 6.02 2.09 -4.98
CA PRO A 16 5.39 0.89 -4.48
C PRO A 16 5.99 0.51 -3.12
N PRO A 17 5.16 0.25 -2.09
CA PRO A 17 5.65 -0.10 -0.77
C PRO A 17 6.50 -1.37 -0.80
N HIS A 18 7.33 -1.56 0.21
CA HIS A 18 7.95 -2.86 0.40
C HIS A 18 6.90 -3.88 0.88
N VAL A 19 7.03 -5.14 0.49
CA VAL A 19 6.11 -6.20 0.93
C VAL A 19 6.02 -6.27 2.46
N GLU A 20 7.12 -5.97 3.18
CA GLU A 20 7.13 -5.93 4.64
C GLU A 20 6.27 -4.81 5.24
N GLU A 21 6.19 -3.65 4.58
CA GLU A 21 5.30 -2.56 5.01
C GLU A 21 3.84 -2.97 4.83
N VAL A 22 3.51 -3.62 3.70
CA VAL A 22 2.17 -4.14 3.45
C VAL A 22 1.80 -5.19 4.48
N ARG A 23 2.68 -6.17 4.75
CA ARG A 23 2.47 -7.18 5.80
C ARG A 23 2.22 -6.54 7.17
N SER A 24 3.04 -5.58 7.56
CA SER A 24 2.91 -4.88 8.85
C SER A 24 1.60 -4.09 8.97
N PHE A 25 1.11 -3.54 7.85
CA PHE A 25 -0.18 -2.86 7.80
C PHE A 25 -1.34 -3.83 8.00
N PHE A 26 -1.35 -4.96 7.29
CA PHE A 26 -2.39 -5.98 7.41
C PHE A 26 -2.43 -6.62 8.80
N ILE A 27 -1.26 -6.91 9.40
CA ILE A 27 -1.17 -7.40 10.79
C ILE A 27 -1.81 -6.41 11.76
N GLN A 28 -1.59 -5.10 11.59
CA GLN A 28 -2.23 -4.07 12.43
C GLN A 28 -3.76 -4.03 12.27
N GLN A 29 -4.28 -4.38 11.10
CA GLN A 29 -5.71 -4.52 10.86
C GLN A 29 -6.26 -5.87 11.32
N SER A 30 -5.46 -6.70 12.00
CA SER A 30 -5.81 -8.08 12.41
C SER A 30 -6.10 -9.02 11.23
N VAL A 31 -5.50 -8.74 10.07
CA VAL A 31 -5.66 -9.53 8.84
C VAL A 31 -4.43 -10.41 8.66
N PRO A 32 -4.58 -11.67 8.22
CA PRO A 32 -3.45 -12.57 8.02
C PRO A 32 -2.46 -12.04 6.98
N VAL A 33 -1.18 -12.32 7.23
CA VAL A 33 -0.05 -11.96 6.35
C VAL A 33 -0.21 -12.52 4.94
N SER A 34 -0.80 -13.71 4.81
CA SER A 34 -1.08 -14.34 3.52
C SER A 34 -1.92 -13.42 2.62
N GLU A 35 -2.88 -12.69 3.19
CA GLU A 35 -3.73 -11.76 2.45
C GLU A 35 -2.96 -10.50 2.02
N ALA A 36 -2.04 -10.04 2.88
CA ALA A 36 -1.13 -8.95 2.56
C ALA A 36 -0.25 -9.28 1.35
N GLU A 37 0.20 -10.53 1.26
CA GLU A 37 0.97 -11.02 0.11
C GLU A 37 0.12 -11.09 -1.16
N VAL A 38 -1.11 -11.60 -1.07
CA VAL A 38 -2.06 -11.61 -2.20
C VAL A 38 -2.29 -10.20 -2.73
N PHE A 39 -2.59 -9.25 -1.83
CA PHE A 39 -2.72 -7.83 -2.18
C PHE A 39 -1.45 -7.30 -2.87
N TYR A 40 -0.27 -7.56 -2.29
CA TYR A 40 0.99 -7.09 -2.84
C TYR A 40 1.24 -7.63 -4.25
N PHE A 41 1.09 -8.94 -4.46
CA PHE A 41 1.33 -9.56 -5.76
C PHE A 41 0.31 -9.12 -6.81
N TYR A 42 -0.95 -8.92 -6.42
CA TYR A 42 -1.99 -8.38 -7.29
C TYR A 42 -1.60 -6.99 -7.82
N TYR A 43 -1.29 -6.05 -6.93
CA TYR A 43 -0.91 -4.69 -7.35
C TYR A 43 0.48 -4.62 -7.99
N GLN A 44 1.40 -5.51 -7.61
CA GLN A 44 2.69 -5.62 -8.30
C GLN A 44 2.49 -6.05 -9.77
N SER A 45 1.57 -7.00 -10.04
CA SER A 45 1.28 -7.45 -11.40
C SER A 45 0.56 -6.39 -12.24
N THR A 46 -0.20 -5.49 -11.63
CA THR A 46 -0.83 -4.34 -12.33
C THR A 46 0.10 -3.12 -12.44
N GLY A 47 1.33 -3.23 -11.92
CA GLY A 47 2.29 -2.14 -11.89
C GLY A 47 1.87 -0.98 -10.98
N TRP A 48 1.07 -1.25 -9.94
CA TRP A 48 0.56 -0.25 -8.99
C TRP A 48 -0.30 0.83 -9.66
N HIS A 49 -1.15 0.42 -10.59
CA HIS A 49 -2.19 1.26 -11.18
C HIS A 49 -3.57 0.83 -10.70
N LYS A 50 -4.47 1.81 -10.54
CA LYS A 50 -5.90 1.55 -10.35
C LYS A 50 -6.52 1.10 -11.68
N GLU A 51 -7.69 0.47 -11.63
CA GLU A 51 -8.46 0.04 -12.80
C GLU A 51 -8.75 1.20 -13.78
N ASN A 52 -8.84 2.42 -13.26
CA ASN A 52 -9.04 3.67 -13.97
C ASN A 52 -7.79 4.15 -14.75
N GLY A 53 -6.69 3.40 -14.72
CA GLY A 53 -5.40 3.76 -15.32
C GLY A 53 -4.59 4.80 -14.54
N MET A 54 -5.08 5.27 -13.39
CA MET A 54 -4.36 6.21 -12.53
C MET A 54 -3.32 5.49 -11.66
N PRO A 55 -2.14 6.09 -11.44
CA PRO A 55 -1.16 5.53 -10.52
C PRO A 55 -1.74 5.44 -9.11
N LEU A 56 -1.47 4.33 -8.42
CA LEU A 56 -1.92 4.12 -7.05
C LEU A 56 -1.04 4.91 -6.09
N GLY A 57 -1.36 6.20 -5.92
CA GLY A 57 -0.63 7.09 -5.02
C GLY A 57 -0.78 6.74 -3.54
N ASN A 58 -1.84 6.03 -3.15
CA ASN A 58 -2.08 5.65 -1.76
C ASN A 58 -2.42 4.16 -1.68
N TRP A 59 -1.39 3.33 -1.66
CA TRP A 59 -1.56 1.88 -1.50
C TRP A 59 -2.30 1.50 -0.21
N LYS A 60 -2.19 2.31 0.85
CA LYS A 60 -2.94 2.10 2.10
C LYS A 60 -4.44 2.24 1.91
N GLU A 61 -4.90 3.17 1.07
CA GLU A 61 -6.33 3.31 0.76
C GLU A 61 -6.81 2.10 -0.05
N ALA A 62 -6.03 1.64 -1.03
CA ALA A 62 -6.34 0.40 -1.75
C ALA A 62 -6.33 -0.83 -0.84
N ALA A 63 -5.45 -0.87 0.17
CA ALA A 63 -5.44 -1.94 1.16
C ALA A 63 -6.72 -1.91 2.00
N LEU A 64 -7.18 -0.73 2.44
CA LEU A 64 -8.46 -0.61 3.16
C LEU A 64 -9.65 -1.06 2.31
N ASP A 65 -9.69 -0.69 1.02
CA ASP A 65 -10.72 -1.14 0.08
C ASP A 65 -10.68 -2.67 -0.10
N TRP A 66 -9.47 -3.24 -0.23
CA TRP A 66 -9.27 -4.69 -0.28
C TRP A 66 -9.84 -5.38 0.95
N LEU A 67 -9.55 -4.86 2.15
CA LEU A 67 -10.10 -5.41 3.40
C LEU A 67 -11.62 -5.31 3.47
N TYR A 68 -12.19 -4.17 3.06
CA TYR A 68 -13.64 -3.98 3.00
C TYR A 68 -14.32 -5.02 2.10
N ASN A 69 -13.70 -5.34 0.95
CA ASN A 69 -14.22 -6.33 0.01
C ASN A 69 -14.03 -7.79 0.48
N LEU A 70 -13.16 -8.06 1.46
CA LEU A 70 -13.01 -9.41 2.04
C LEU A 70 -14.07 -9.71 3.10
N GLU A 71 -14.54 -8.68 3.81
CA GLU A 71 -15.51 -8.83 4.89
C GLU A 71 -16.98 -8.89 4.41
N ASN A 72 -17.24 -8.69 3.11
CA ASN A 72 -18.59 -8.58 2.53
C ASN A 72 -18.80 -9.45 1.30
#